data_AF-A0A7X8ZHQ3-F1
#
_entry.id   AF-A0A7X8ZHQ3-F1
#
_cell.length_a   1.000
_cell.length_b   1.000
_cell.length_c   1.000
_cell.angle_alpha   90.00
_cell.angle_beta   90.00
_cell.angle_gamma   90.00
#
_symmetry.space_group_name_H-M   'P 1'
#
loop_
_entity.id
_entity.type
_entity.pdbx_description
1 polymer ?
#
loop_
_entity_poly.entity_id
_entity_poly.type
_entity_poly.pdbx_seq_one_letter_code
_entity_poly.pdbx_strand_id
1 'polypeptide(L)'
;MERNESLKALIETGIFVAIALILDLIFGSIYSFPFGGSISLAMLPIFMISVKRGWKYGVAGGAIFGILQTLVKVYFLSLPQYIMDYLVTFMVLGVAGLIPKAKE
;
A
#
# COMPACT_ATOMS: atom_id res chain seq x y z
N MET A 1 9.73 -14.12 23.38
CA MET A 1 9.81 -12.66 23.08
C MET A 1 9.27 -12.30 21.68
N GLU A 2 9.25 -13.21 20.70
CA GLU A 2 8.79 -12.92 19.33
C GLU A 2 7.31 -12.50 19.18
N ARG A 3 6.40 -13.04 20.01
CA ARG A 3 4.95 -12.78 19.88
C ARG A 3 4.60 -11.29 20.00
N ASN A 4 5.31 -10.54 20.83
CA ASN A 4 5.07 -9.10 20.99
C ASN A 4 5.57 -8.29 19.79
N GLU A 5 6.68 -8.70 19.17
CA GLU A 5 7.20 -8.01 17.99
C GLU A 5 6.36 -8.28 16.75
N SER A 6 5.87 -9.51 16.57
CA SER A 6 4.92 -9.83 15.50
C SER A 6 3.60 -9.08 15.65
N LEU A 7 3.09 -8.95 16.87
CA LEU A 7 1.88 -8.19 17.15
C LEU A 7 2.07 -6.69 16.87
N LYS A 8 3.17 -6.11 17.33
CA LYS A 8 3.53 -4.72 17.01
C LYS A 8 3.65 -4.48 15.51
N ALA A 9 4.30 -5.39 14.78
CA ALA A 9 4.44 -5.29 13.33
C ALA A 9 3.08 -5.32 12.62
N LEU A 10 2.14 -6.16 13.09
CA LEU A 10 0.78 -6.23 12.56
C LEU A 10 0.03 -4.90 12.81
N ILE A 11 0.08 -4.39 14.04
CA ILE A 11 -0.56 -3.13 14.44
C ILE A 11 0.00 -1.97 13.61
N GLU A 12 1.33 -1.87 13.50
CA GLU A 12 1.97 -0.85 12.67
C GLU A 12 1.51 -0.95 11.22
N THR A 13 1.49 -2.16 10.64
CA THR A 13 1.03 -2.36 9.26
C THR A 13 -0.40 -1.86 9.07
N GLY A 14 -1.31 -2.18 10.00
CA GLY A 14 -2.68 -1.68 9.98
C GLY A 14 -2.77 -0.15 10.05
N ILE A 15 -1.97 0.49 10.91
CA ILE A 15 -1.91 1.95 11.01
C ILE A 15 -1.41 2.58 9.71
N PHE A 16 -0.33 2.05 9.13
CA PHE A 16 0.21 2.55 7.86
C PHE A 16 -0.78 2.38 6.69
N VAL A 17 -1.52 1.27 6.65
CA VAL A 17 -2.59 1.06 5.68
C VAL A 17 -3.74 2.05 5.87
N ALA A 18 -4.15 2.33 7.11
CA ALA A 18 -5.17 3.34 7.38
C ALA A 18 -4.72 4.75 6.95
N ILE A 19 -3.46 5.11 7.21
CA ILE A 19 -2.87 6.37 6.73
C ILE A 19 -2.84 6.41 5.19
N ALA A 20 -2.45 5.32 4.53
CA ALA A 20 -2.50 5.22 3.08
C ALA A 20 -3.91 5.48 2.54
N LEU A 21 -4.94 4.91 3.17
CA LEU A 21 -6.34 5.09 2.77
C LEU A 21 -6.78 6.54 2.90
N ILE A 22 -6.44 7.20 4.01
CA ILE A 22 -6.76 8.61 4.23
C ILE A 22 -6.05 9.50 3.19
N LEU A 23 -4.76 9.23 2.91
CA LEU A 23 -4.02 9.96 1.88
C LEU A 23 -4.62 9.74 0.49
N ASP A 24 -5.06 8.52 0.17
CA ASP A 24 -5.72 8.23 -1.11
C ASP A 24 -7.02 9.01 -1.26
N LEU A 25 -7.84 9.06 -0.20
CA LEU A 25 -9.09 9.81 -0.19
C LEU A 25 -8.88 11.32 -0.38
N ILE A 26 -7.85 11.88 0.25
CA ILE A 26 -7.55 13.32 0.17
C ILE A 26 -6.92 13.64 -1.20
N PHE A 27 -5.86 12.95 -1.59
CA PHE A 27 -5.04 13.33 -2.75
C PHE A 27 -5.49 12.69 -4.07
N GLY A 28 -6.09 11.49 -4.01
CA GLY A 28 -6.54 10.76 -5.19
C GLY A 28 -7.68 11.44 -5.95
N SER A 29 -8.42 12.35 -5.31
CA SER A 29 -9.45 13.16 -5.95
C SER A 29 -8.93 14.55 -6.39
N ILE A 30 -8.08 15.17 -5.57
CA ILE A 30 -7.65 16.57 -5.73
C ILE A 30 -6.62 16.75 -6.84
N TYR A 31 -5.73 15.78 -7.06
CA TYR A 31 -4.65 15.87 -8.05
C TYR A 31 -4.89 14.98 -9.27
N SER A 32 -6.11 15.01 -9.83
CA SER A 32 -6.39 14.35 -11.10
C SER A 32 -5.89 15.25 -12.25
N PHE A 33 -4.83 14.83 -12.92
CA PHE A 33 -4.31 15.49 -14.11
C PHE A 33 -5.30 15.38 -15.28
N PRO A 34 -5.32 16.37 -16.20
CA PRO A 34 -6.27 16.43 -17.31
C PRO A 34 -6.18 15.22 -18.27
N PHE A 35 -5.05 14.51 -18.28
CA PHE A 35 -4.82 13.30 -19.10
C PHE A 35 -5.04 11.98 -18.34
N GLY A 36 -5.72 12.01 -17.19
CA GLY A 36 -6.11 10.79 -16.46
C GLY A 36 -5.03 10.19 -15.54
N GLY A 37 -4.02 10.98 -15.16
CA GLY A 37 -3.04 10.60 -14.13
C GLY A 37 -3.37 11.21 -12.77
N SER A 38 -2.78 10.68 -11.69
CA SER A 38 -2.83 11.33 -10.38
C SER A 38 -1.56 11.10 -9.58
N ILE A 39 -1.24 12.01 -8.66
CA ILE A 39 -0.17 11.80 -7.67
C ILE A 39 -0.76 11.05 -6.49
N SER A 40 -0.50 9.75 -6.40
CA SER A 40 -0.92 8.94 -5.26
C SER A 40 0.11 8.99 -4.13
N LEU A 41 -0.18 9.78 -3.09
CA LEU A 41 0.60 9.78 -1.85
C LEU A 41 0.33 8.53 -0.99
N ALA A 42 -0.69 7.75 -1.30
CA ALA A 42 -1.02 6.51 -0.60
C ALA A 42 0.06 5.43 -0.72
N MET A 43 0.91 5.52 -1.75
CA MET A 43 2.03 4.60 -1.94
C MET A 43 3.13 4.79 -0.88
N LEU A 44 3.29 6.00 -0.33
CA LEU A 44 4.35 6.32 0.64
C LEU A 44 4.23 5.51 1.94
N PRO A 45 3.07 5.47 2.64
CA PRO A 45 2.93 4.65 3.85
C PRO A 45 3.19 3.16 3.61
N ILE A 46 2.73 2.62 2.48
CA ILE A 46 2.94 1.21 2.11
C ILE A 46 4.43 0.92 1.86
N PHE A 47 5.13 1.85 1.20
CA PHE A 47 6.57 1.77 1.02
C PHE A 47 7.32 1.84 2.36
N MET A 48 6.91 2.73 3.27
CA MET A 48 7.54 2.88 4.59
C MET A 48 7.43 1.60 5.42
N ILE A 49 6.25 0.95 5.45
CA ILE A 49 6.10 -0.31 6.21
C ILE A 49 6.92 -1.45 5.58
N SER A 50 7.00 -1.48 4.25
CA SER A 50 7.81 -2.44 3.49
C SER A 50 9.29 -2.37 3.90
N VAL A 51 9.88 -1.16 3.95
CA VAL A 51 11.27 -0.95 4.38
C VAL A 51 11.46 -1.18 5.89
N LYS A 52 10.48 -0.80 6.72
CA LYS A 52 10.60 -0.86 8.17
C LYS A 52 10.48 -2.28 8.74
N ARG A 53 9.49 -3.05 8.25
CA ARG A 53 9.13 -4.38 8.77
C ARG A 53 9.46 -5.51 7.79
N GLY A 54 9.90 -5.19 6.59
CA GLY A 54 10.32 -6.15 5.56
C GLY A 54 9.21 -6.49 4.57
N TRP A 55 9.60 -7.22 3.52
CA TRP A 55 8.75 -7.45 2.35
C TRP A 55 7.41 -8.14 2.64
N LYS A 56 7.38 -9.09 3.60
CA LYS A 56 6.14 -9.81 3.95
C LYS A 56 5.03 -8.88 4.42
N TYR A 57 5.37 -7.93 5.31
CA TYR A 57 4.43 -6.95 5.84
C TYR A 57 4.09 -5.87 4.81
N GLY A 58 5.04 -5.52 3.94
CA GLY A 58 4.79 -4.63 2.81
C GLY A 58 3.81 -5.22 1.78
N VAL A 59 4.00 -6.47 1.38
CA VAL A 59 3.10 -7.18 0.44
C VAL A 59 1.71 -7.35 1.05
N ALA A 60 1.63 -7.79 2.31
CA ALA A 60 0.36 -7.95 3.01
C ALA A 60 -0.36 -6.61 3.19
N GLY A 61 0.35 -5.56 3.60
CA GLY A 61 -0.20 -4.21 3.74
C GLY A 61 -0.70 -3.65 2.41
N GLY A 62 0.06 -3.83 1.33
CA GLY A 62 -0.33 -3.45 -0.02
C GLY A 62 -1.56 -4.20 -0.52
N ALA A 63 -1.64 -5.52 -0.29
CA ALA A 63 -2.83 -6.31 -0.64
C ALA A 63 -4.09 -5.84 0.09
N ILE A 64 -3.97 -5.59 1.41
CA ILE A 64 -5.09 -5.08 2.21
C ILE A 64 -5.50 -3.68 1.71
N PHE A 65 -4.54 -2.81 1.47
CA PHE A 65 -4.81 -1.47 0.93
C PHE A 65 -5.53 -1.55 -0.43
N GLY A 66 -5.07 -2.41 -1.33
CA GLY A 66 -5.71 -2.63 -2.62
C GLY A 66 -7.17 -3.04 -2.53
N ILE A 67 -7.48 -3.99 -1.64
CA ILE A 67 -8.86 -4.41 -1.36
C ILE A 67 -9.69 -3.25 -0.81
N LEU A 68 -9.13 -2.48 0.13
CA LEU A 68 -9.83 -1.32 0.71
C LEU A 68 -10.07 -0.22 -0.33
N GLN A 69 -9.13 0.00 -1.25
CA GLN A 69 -9.27 0.99 -2.31
C GLN A 69 -10.41 0.62 -3.27
N THR A 70 -10.60 -0.67 -3.57
CA THR A 70 -11.74 -1.14 -4.37
C THR A 70 -13.08 -0.75 -3.74
N LEU A 71 -13.18 -0.75 -2.40
CA LEU A 71 -14.42 -0.36 -1.71
C LEU A 71 -14.71 1.14 -1.81
N VAL A 72 -13.67 1.96 -1.96
CA VAL A 72 -13.79 3.41 -2.08
C VAL A 72 -14.10 3.82 -3.52
N LYS A 73 -13.30 3.33 -4.47
CA LYS A 73 -13.41 3.71 -5.89
C LYS A 73 -12.96 2.55 -6.76
N VAL A 74 -13.94 1.84 -7.32
CA VAL A 74 -13.69 0.77 -8.28
C VAL A 74 -13.93 1.23 -9.71
N TYR A 75 -12.94 0.97 -10.56
CA TYR A 75 -13.03 1.06 -12.01
C TYR A 75 -12.80 -0.34 -12.58
N PHE A 76 -13.91 -1.01 -12.88
CA PHE A 76 -13.91 -2.40 -13.32
C PHE A 76 -14.16 -2.48 -14.82
N LEU A 77 -13.17 -2.98 -15.56
CA LEU A 77 -13.28 -3.32 -16.98
C LEU A 77 -13.22 -4.82 -17.21
N SER A 78 -12.31 -5.51 -16.53
CA SER A 78 -12.13 -6.95 -16.63
C SER A 78 -11.42 -7.49 -15.39
N LEU A 79 -11.53 -8.80 -15.13
CA LEU A 79 -10.89 -9.42 -13.98
C LEU A 79 -9.35 -9.28 -13.97
N PRO A 80 -8.62 -9.46 -15.11
CA PRO A 80 -7.18 -9.25 -15.13
C PRO A 80 -6.78 -7.79 -14.85
N GLN A 81 -7.50 -6.83 -15.41
CA GLN A 81 -7.27 -5.40 -15.15
C GLN A 81 -7.51 -5.07 -13.68
N TYR A 82 -8.60 -5.55 -13.09
CA TYR A 82 -8.89 -5.34 -11.68
C TYR A 82 -7.75 -5.87 -10.78
N ILE A 83 -7.30 -7.10 -11.03
CA ILE A 83 -6.22 -7.71 -10.25
C ILE A 83 -4.92 -6.90 -10.39
N MET A 84 -4.59 -6.45 -11.60
CA MET A 84 -3.38 -5.69 -11.84
C MET A 84 -3.41 -4.30 -11.21
N ASP A 85 -4.49 -3.55 -11.42
CA ASP A 85 -4.60 -2.15 -11.01
C ASP A 85 -4.82 -2.00 -9.51
N TYR A 86 -5.60 -2.89 -8.90
CA TYR A 86 -5.98 -2.76 -7.48
C TYR A 86 -5.21 -3.67 -6.54
N LEU A 87 -4.80 -4.87 -6.96
CA LEU A 87 -4.16 -5.81 -6.03
C LEU A 87 -2.65 -5.88 -6.24
N VAL A 88 -2.22 -6.19 -7.46
CA VAL A 88 -0.81 -6.42 -7.78
C VAL A 88 0.00 -5.13 -7.66
N THR A 89 -0.52 -3.99 -8.12
CA THR A 89 0.16 -2.69 -8.03
C THR A 89 0.67 -2.40 -6.61
N PHE A 90 -0.16 -2.57 -5.58
CA PHE A 90 0.26 -2.27 -4.20
C PHE A 90 1.05 -3.40 -3.56
N MET A 91 0.82 -4.66 -3.95
CA MET A 91 1.66 -5.77 -3.49
C MET A 91 3.11 -5.61 -3.95
N VAL A 92 3.34 -5.09 -5.16
CA VAL A 92 4.69 -4.88 -5.72
C VAL A 92 5.48 -3.84 -4.92
N LEU A 93 4.83 -2.85 -4.30
CA LEU A 93 5.51 -1.92 -3.37
C LEU A 93 6.11 -2.65 -2.15
N GLY A 94 5.54 -3.80 -1.79
CA GLY A 94 6.07 -4.69 -0.77
C GLY A 94 7.45 -5.27 -1.10
N VAL A 95 7.83 -5.33 -2.38
CA VAL A 95 9.16 -5.81 -2.80
C VAL A 95 10.27 -4.86 -2.35
N ALA A 96 9.98 -3.57 -2.10
CA ALA A 96 10.94 -2.60 -1.59
C ALA A 96 11.62 -3.05 -0.28
N GLY A 97 10.92 -3.85 0.54
CA GLY A 97 11.45 -4.41 1.79
C GLY A 97 12.48 -5.54 1.60
N LEU A 98 12.79 -5.95 0.36
CA LEU A 98 13.92 -6.81 0.06
C LEU A 98 15.24 -6.04 -0.01
N ILE A 99 15.19 -4.72 -0.18
CA ILE A 99 16.38 -3.88 -0.22
C ILE A 99 17.00 -3.89 1.19
N PRO A 100 18.28 -4.30 1.33
CA PRO A 100 18.95 -4.28 2.62
C PRO A 100 18.91 -2.87 3.20
N LYS A 101 18.65 -2.75 4.51
CA LYS A 101 18.76 -1.46 5.20
C LYS A 101 20.14 -0.88 4.90
N ALA A 102 20.17 0.35 4.38
CA ALA A 102 21.42 1.09 4.21
C ALA A 102 22.11 1.10 5.58
N LYS A 103 23.31 0.51 5.61
CA LYS A 103 24.14 0.42 6.80
C LYS A 103 24.79 1.78 6.94
N GLU A 104 24.17 2.68 7.72
CA GLU A 104 24.87 3.87 8.25
C GLU A 104 25.99 3.45 9.20
#